data_AF-A0A958KH25-F1
#
_entry.id   AF-A0A958KH25-F1
#
_cell.length_a   1.000
_cell.length_b   1.000
_cell.length_c   1.000
_cell.angle_alpha   90.00
_cell.angle_beta   90.00
_cell.angle_gamma   90.00
#
_symmetry.space_group_name_H-M   'P 1'
#
loop_
_entity.id
_entity.type
_entity.pdbx_description
1 polymer ?
#
loop_
_entity_poly.entity_id
_entity_poly.type
_entity_poly.pdbx_seq_one_letter_code
_entity_poly.pdbx_strand_id
1 'polypeptide(L)'
;MIEQILSLKVGASLSENEFTLDELLLASKELFEREGIPGFLQVLLRLLDDMVYKKVLGVGRHDCCKKSHLVVTRREEKKTVRTGVGTVTVLWTRLKCKS
;
A
#
# COMPACT_ATOMS: atom_id res chain seq x y z
N MET A 1 9.21 6.09 -12.94
CA MET A 1 8.88 7.11 -11.91
C MET A 1 8.36 6.48 -10.60
N ILE A 2 7.43 5.51 -10.66
CA ILE A 2 6.94 4.79 -9.45
C ILE A 2 8.04 3.95 -8.80
N GLU A 3 8.87 3.26 -9.59
CA GLU A 3 9.99 2.42 -9.10
C GLU A 3 11.00 3.20 -8.25
N GLN A 4 11.41 4.39 -8.71
CA GLN A 4 12.37 5.24 -7.97
C GLN A 4 11.78 5.72 -6.64
N ILE A 5 10.49 6.06 -6.61
CA ILE A 5 9.81 6.49 -5.37
C ILE A 5 9.67 5.33 -4.38
N LEU A 6 9.37 4.13 -4.87
CA LEU A 6 9.35 2.92 -4.05
C LEU A 6 10.73 2.62 -3.48
N SER A 7 11.77 2.63 -4.31
CA SER A 7 13.16 2.38 -3.88
C SER A 7 13.64 3.40 -2.85
N LEU A 8 13.33 4.68 -3.04
CA LEU A 8 13.69 5.75 -2.10
C LEU A 8 12.92 5.65 -0.78
N LYS A 9 11.61 5.38 -0.82
CA LYS A 9 10.81 5.23 0.39
C LYS A 9 11.17 3.98 1.17
N VAL A 10 11.38 2.87 0.48
CA VAL A 10 11.85 1.63 1.10
C VAL A 10 13.24 1.87 1.70
N GLY A 11 14.20 2.40 0.94
CA GLY A 11 15.53 2.72 1.46
C GLY A 11 15.52 3.65 2.68
N ALA A 12 14.70 4.71 2.65
CA ALA A 12 14.54 5.63 3.79
C ALA A 12 13.88 4.96 5.01
N SER A 13 12.81 4.17 4.81
CA SER A 13 12.12 3.47 5.90
C SER A 13 12.93 2.32 6.49
N LEU A 14 13.83 1.71 5.71
CA LEU A 14 14.80 0.73 6.19
C LEU A 14 15.84 1.42 7.08
N SER A 15 16.39 2.55 6.61
CA SER A 15 17.40 3.33 7.34
C SER A 15 16.90 3.95 8.63
N GLU A 16 15.63 4.38 8.71
CA GLU A 16 15.04 5.00 9.92
C GLU A 16 14.73 3.99 11.03
N ASN A 17 14.59 2.69 10.71
CA ASN A 17 14.21 1.64 11.67
C ASN A 17 15.37 0.71 12.06
N GLU A 18 16.62 1.08 11.78
CA GLU A 18 17.81 0.21 11.92
C GLU A 18 17.67 -1.13 11.18
N PHE A 19 16.80 -1.18 10.18
CA PHE A 19 16.45 -2.40 9.47
C PHE A 19 17.21 -2.44 8.15
N THR A 20 18.05 -3.44 7.98
CA THR A 20 18.95 -3.58 6.83
C THR A 20 18.24 -4.13 5.60
N LEU A 21 18.86 -3.96 4.43
CA LEU A 21 18.38 -4.58 3.20
C LEU A 21 18.44 -6.12 3.28
N ASP A 22 19.41 -6.67 3.99
CA ASP A 22 19.56 -8.11 4.19
C ASP A 22 18.42 -8.67 5.05
N GLU A 23 18.03 -7.97 6.11
CA GLU A 23 16.87 -8.33 6.92
C GLU A 23 15.57 -8.24 6.11
N LEU A 24 15.45 -7.30 5.17
CA LEU A 24 14.31 -7.24 4.26
C LEU A 24 14.26 -8.46 3.35
N LEU A 25 15.41 -8.89 2.81
CA LEU A 25 15.49 -10.07 1.97
C LEU A 25 15.14 -11.35 2.74
N LEU A 26 15.66 -11.49 3.96
CA LEU A 26 15.36 -12.62 4.84
C LEU A 26 13.87 -12.66 5.20
N ALA A 27 13.30 -11.55 5.68
CA ALA A 27 11.88 -11.46 6.00
C ALA A 27 10.98 -11.71 4.77
N SER A 28 11.39 -11.24 3.59
CA SER A 28 10.66 -11.52 2.34
C SER A 28 10.70 -13.00 1.99
N LYS A 29 11.86 -13.65 2.13
CA LYS A 29 12.01 -15.08 1.90
C LYS A 29 11.13 -15.90 2.85
N GLU A 30 11.17 -15.59 4.15
CA GLU A 30 10.32 -16.26 5.14
C GLU A 30 8.83 -16.08 4.85
N LEU A 31 8.41 -14.89 4.40
CA LEU A 31 7.04 -14.63 3.99
C LEU A 31 6.63 -15.49 2.78
N PHE A 32 7.51 -15.62 1.78
CA PHE A 32 7.27 -16.49 0.63
C PHE A 32 7.19 -17.97 1.03
N GLU A 33 8.03 -18.44 1.94
CA GLU A 33 8.01 -19.82 2.41
C GLU A 33 6.74 -20.13 3.22
N ARG A 34 6.26 -19.17 4.03
CA ARG A 34 5.09 -19.34 4.90
C ARG A 34 3.75 -19.14 4.19
N GLU A 35 3.65 -18.11 3.37
CA GLU A 35 2.37 -17.63 2.81
C GLU A 35 2.34 -17.66 1.27
N GLY A 36 3.45 -18.01 0.63
CA GLY A 36 3.57 -18.03 -0.82
C GLY A 36 3.45 -16.65 -1.47
N ILE A 37 3.25 -16.67 -2.79
CA ILE A 37 2.99 -15.47 -3.59
C ILE A 37 1.78 -14.66 -3.05
N PRO A 38 0.67 -15.28 -2.60
CA PRO A 38 -0.46 -14.52 -2.05
C PRO A 38 -0.10 -13.64 -0.86
N GLY A 39 0.70 -14.13 0.09
CA GLY A 39 1.13 -13.36 1.26
C GLY A 39 1.99 -12.16 0.87
N PHE A 40 2.97 -12.38 -0.01
CA PHE A 40 3.80 -11.30 -0.54
C PHE A 40 2.97 -10.24 -1.27
N LEU A 41 2.00 -10.64 -2.09
CA LEU A 41 1.13 -9.71 -2.80
C LEU A 41 0.28 -8.87 -1.84
N GLN A 42 -0.16 -9.43 -0.71
CA GLN A 42 -0.89 -8.66 0.32
C GLN A 42 -0.03 -7.54 0.90
N VAL A 43 1.24 -7.82 1.22
CA VAL A 43 2.17 -6.79 1.75
C VAL A 43 2.40 -5.70 0.71
N LEU A 44 2.67 -6.08 -0.55
CA LEU A 44 2.87 -5.13 -1.64
C LEU A 44 1.64 -4.22 -1.85
N LEU A 45 0.44 -4.81 -1.87
CA LEU A 45 -0.80 -4.05 -2.06
C LEU A 45 -1.06 -3.07 -0.91
N ARG A 46 -0.73 -3.43 0.34
CA ARG A 46 -0.83 -2.52 1.49
C ARG A 46 0.15 -1.35 1.38
N LEU A 47 1.38 -1.62 0.96
CA LEU A 47 2.41 -0.59 0.81
C LEU A 47 2.03 0.38 -0.32
N LEU A 48 1.49 -0.15 -1.43
CA LEU A 48 0.96 0.66 -2.52
C LEU A 48 -0.24 1.51 -2.08
N ASP A 49 -1.20 0.95 -1.34
CA ASP A 49 -2.34 1.70 -0.79
C ASP A 49 -1.85 2.90 0.02
N ASP A 50 -0.96 2.67 0.99
CA ASP A 50 -0.41 3.71 1.87
C ASP A 50 0.35 4.81 1.10
N MET A 51 1.05 4.44 0.03
CA MET A 51 1.73 5.39 -0.83
C MET A 51 0.80 6.21 -1.73
N VAL A 52 -0.29 5.61 -2.21
CA VAL A 52 -1.18 6.22 -3.20
C VAL A 52 -2.19 7.14 -2.51
N TYR A 53 -2.90 6.66 -1.48
CA TYR A 53 -3.99 7.45 -0.89
C TYR A 53 -3.46 8.76 -0.28
N LYS A 54 -2.29 8.74 0.37
CA LYS A 54 -1.68 9.92 0.99
C LYS A 54 -1.39 11.04 -0.01
N LYS A 55 -1.09 10.70 -1.26
CA LYS A 55 -0.79 11.69 -2.32
C LYS A 55 -2.03 12.41 -2.82
N VAL A 56 -3.21 11.82 -2.66
CA VAL A 56 -4.48 12.39 -3.15
C VAL A 56 -5.29 13.06 -2.04
N LEU A 57 -4.87 12.95 -0.78
CA LEU A 57 -5.48 13.69 0.32
C LEU A 57 -5.20 15.19 0.17
N GLY A 58 -6.23 16.01 0.40
CA GLY A 58 -6.09 17.47 0.36
C GLY A 58 -5.93 18.08 -1.03
N VAL A 59 -5.62 17.28 -2.06
CA VAL A 59 -5.47 17.77 -3.45
C VAL A 59 -6.84 18.16 -4.03
N GLY A 60 -6.89 19.35 -4.62
CA GLY A 60 -8.10 20.00 -5.11
C GLY A 60 -8.64 19.40 -6.42
N ARG A 61 -9.96 19.57 -6.62
CA ARG A 61 -10.79 19.15 -7.77
C ARG A 61 -10.37 17.84 -8.43
N HIS A 62 -10.97 16.75 -7.95
CA HIS A 62 -11.13 15.54 -8.75
C HIS A 62 -12.41 15.64 -9.57
N ASP A 63 -12.51 14.90 -10.68
CA ASP A 63 -13.73 14.90 -11.53
C ASP A 63 -15.00 14.55 -10.75
N CYS A 64 -14.86 13.70 -9.72
CA CYS A 64 -15.94 13.35 -8.81
C CYS A 64 -16.28 14.43 -7.77
N CYS A 65 -15.48 15.49 -7.64
CA CYS A 65 -15.47 16.40 -6.50
C CYS A 65 -15.23 17.87 -6.90
N LYS A 66 -16.32 18.62 -7.05
CA LYS A 66 -16.33 20.00 -7.60
C LYS A 66 -15.64 21.06 -6.71
N LYS A 67 -15.62 20.88 -5.39
CA LYS A 67 -15.08 21.86 -4.41
C LYS A 67 -14.42 21.23 -3.17
N SER A 68 -14.46 19.91 -3.04
CA SER A 68 -14.16 19.19 -1.79
C SER A 68 -12.79 18.54 -1.81
N HIS A 69 -12.14 18.52 -0.66
CA HIS A 69 -10.92 17.74 -0.44
C HIS A 69 -11.27 16.26 -0.19
N LEU A 70 -10.45 15.35 -0.71
CA LEU A 70 -10.54 13.94 -0.33
C LEU A 70 -10.09 13.77 1.12
N VAL A 71 -10.92 13.11 1.91
CA VAL A 71 -10.61 12.71 3.29
C VAL A 71 -10.75 11.20 3.44
N VAL A 72 -9.96 10.63 4.34
CA VAL A 72 -10.08 9.21 4.70
C VAL A 72 -11.41 9.00 5.42
N THR A 73 -12.21 8.03 4.95
CA THR A 73 -13.48 7.64 5.59
C THR A 73 -13.27 6.45 6.52
N ARG A 74 -12.56 5.44 6.03
CA ARG A 74 -12.27 4.21 6.74
C ARG A 74 -10.93 3.70 6.25
N ARG A 75 -10.06 3.35 7.19
CA ARG A 75 -8.68 2.96 6.89
C ARG A 75 -8.54 1.54 6.35
N GLU A 76 -9.54 0.68 6.61
CA GLU A 76 -9.42 -0.76 6.32
C GLU A 76 -10.76 -1.36 5.86
N GLU A 77 -11.06 -1.24 4.58
CA GLU A 77 -12.07 -2.10 3.96
C GLU A 77 -11.39 -3.40 3.50
N LYS A 78 -11.77 -4.52 4.12
CA LYS A 78 -11.21 -5.84 3.79
C LYS A 78 -11.99 -6.45 2.64
N LYS A 79 -11.31 -6.74 1.54
CA LYS A 79 -11.91 -7.41 0.38
C LYS A 79 -11.05 -8.59 -0.04
N THR A 80 -11.64 -9.78 -0.09
CA THR A 80 -10.96 -10.98 -0.58
C THR A 80 -11.18 -11.12 -2.08
N VAL A 81 -10.09 -11.27 -2.83
CA VAL A 81 -10.09 -11.40 -4.28
C VAL A 81 -9.41 -12.71 -4.65
N ARG A 82 -10.07 -13.51 -5.50
CA ARG A 82 -9.51 -14.73 -6.06
C ARG A 82 -8.72 -14.38 -7.31
N THR A 83 -7.47 -14.80 -7.38
CA THR A 83 -6.53 -14.54 -8.48
C THR A 83 -5.96 -15.86 -9.00
N GLY A 84 -5.25 -15.82 -10.13
CA GLY A 84 -4.58 -17.01 -10.68
C GLY A 84 -3.47 -17.58 -9.77
N VAL A 85 -2.94 -16.77 -8.85
CA VAL A 85 -1.90 -17.18 -7.89
C VAL A 85 -2.47 -17.57 -6.52
N GLY A 86 -3.79 -17.53 -6.35
CA GLY A 86 -4.47 -17.86 -5.10
C GLY A 86 -5.40 -16.76 -4.62
N THR A 87 -5.81 -16.86 -3.35
CA THR A 87 -6.76 -15.94 -2.73
C THR A 87 -6.01 -14.88 -1.93
N VAL A 88 -6.31 -13.61 -2.19
CA VAL A 88 -5.58 -12.47 -1.63
C VAL A 88 -6.58 -11.57 -0.91
N THR A 89 -6.30 -11.28 0.37
CA THR A 89 -7.11 -10.32 1.14
C THR A 89 -6.50 -8.94 1.02
N VAL A 90 -7.23 -8.05 0.38
CA VAL A 90 -6.80 -6.67 0.13
C VAL A 90 -7.39 -5.76 1.20
N LEU A 91 -6.55 -4.87 1.73
CA LEU A 91 -6.95 -3.80 2.64
C LEU A 91 -6.81 -2.49 1.88
N TRP A 92 -7.93 -1.79 1.66
CA TRP A 92 -7.92 -0.50 0.98
C TRP A 92 -8.38 0.62 1.90
N THR A 93 -7.73 1.77 1.74
CA THR A 93 -8.13 3.01 2.39
C THR A 93 -9.23 3.68 1.57
N ARG A 94 -10.44 3.72 2.12
CA ARG A 94 -11.57 4.34 1.44
C ARG A 94 -11.56 5.85 1.64
N LEU A 95 -11.57 6.57 0.53
CA LEU A 95 -11.66 8.03 0.50
C LEU A 95 -13.10 8.48 0.24
N LYS A 96 -13.48 9.62 0.81
CA LYS A 96 -14.71 10.34 0.46
C LYS A 96 -14.40 11.80 0.24
N CYS A 97 -15.27 12.46 -0.50
CA CYS A 97 -15.24 13.90 -0.60
C CYS A 97 -15.99 14.52 0.57
N LYS A 98 -15.31 15.46 1.24
CA LYS A 98 -15.91 16.28 2.30
C LYS A 98 -16.14 17.68 1.75
N SER A 99 -17.41 18.04 1.63
CA SER A 99 -17.87 19.39 1.27
C SER A 99 -17.43 20.42 2.30
#